data_AF-A0A3B8S255-F1
#
_entry.id   AF-A0A3B8S255-F1
#
_cell.length_a   1.000
_cell.length_b   1.000
_cell.length_c   1.000
_cell.angle_alpha   90.00
_cell.angle_beta   90.00
_cell.angle_gamma   90.00
#
_symmetry.space_group_name_H-M   'P 1'
#
loop_
_entity.id
_entity.type
_entity.pdbx_description
1 polymer ?
#
loop_
_entity_poly.entity_id
_entity_poly.type
_entity_poly.pdbx_seq_one_letter_code
_entity_poly.pdbx_strand_id
1 'polypeptide(L)'
;MVNNDLGGRGLYLDTGFVYLNVQKLVSKEGHVSYCLIAEYTDFSDCASWLFIESGESLVLLVDGKRVGLTGDGSWNNRNVLYGGSISETAWYPINPEIIRMISNAKEVKVKLIGSNSFVQRYFTQTNFNNFRKFVESYLPRA
;
A
#
# COMPACT_ATOMS: atom_id res chain seq x y z
N MET A 1 9.09 6.12 9.50
CA MET A 1 8.04 5.26 8.91
C MET A 1 8.62 3.85 8.85
N VAL A 2 7.89 2.82 9.28
CA VAL A 2 8.39 1.44 9.12
C VAL A 2 8.02 1.00 7.70
N ASN A 3 9.00 0.71 6.85
CA ASN A 3 8.73 0.28 5.47
C ASN A 3 8.04 -1.09 5.46
N ASN A 4 6.75 -1.12 5.18
CA ASN A 4 5.94 -2.34 5.06
C ASN A 4 6.08 -2.94 3.66
N ASP A 5 7.26 -3.47 3.39
CA ASP A 5 7.57 -4.20 2.17
C ASP A 5 6.71 -5.46 2.05
N LEU A 6 6.04 -5.64 0.91
CA LEU A 6 5.15 -6.76 0.66
C LEU A 6 5.90 -7.93 -0.03
N GLY A 7 5.48 -9.16 0.30
CA GLY A 7 6.00 -10.37 -0.32
C GLY A 7 5.44 -10.61 -1.72
N GLY A 8 6.04 -11.53 -2.46
CA GLY A 8 5.54 -11.98 -3.78
C GLY A 8 6.34 -11.52 -4.99
N ARG A 9 7.61 -11.14 -4.81
CA ARG A 9 8.53 -10.92 -5.94
C ARG A 9 8.93 -12.25 -6.56
N GLY A 10 9.12 -12.30 -7.88
CA GLY A 10 9.80 -13.42 -8.56
C GLY A 10 8.95 -14.34 -9.44
N LEU A 11 7.70 -14.00 -9.75
CA LEU A 11 6.98 -14.66 -10.85
C LEU A 11 7.12 -13.78 -12.10
N TYR A 12 8.07 -14.15 -12.96
CA TYR A 12 8.32 -13.66 -14.31
C TYR A 12 7.98 -12.18 -14.58
N LEU A 13 9.01 -11.32 -14.47
CA LEU A 13 9.07 -9.91 -14.92
C LEU A 13 8.61 -8.81 -13.95
N ASP A 14 8.01 -9.13 -12.81
CA ASP A 14 7.66 -8.11 -11.80
C ASP A 14 8.69 -8.06 -10.66
N THR A 15 9.72 -7.24 -10.85
CA THR A 15 10.82 -6.98 -9.89
C THR A 15 10.52 -5.86 -8.90
N GLY A 16 9.43 -5.12 -9.11
CA GLY A 16 9.14 -3.92 -8.33
C GLY A 16 8.89 -4.24 -6.85
N PHE A 17 9.38 -3.37 -5.99
CA PHE A 17 9.07 -3.36 -4.58
C PHE A 17 7.72 -2.67 -4.40
N VAL A 18 6.88 -3.24 -3.55
CA VAL A 18 5.63 -2.58 -3.14
C VAL A 18 5.64 -2.49 -1.64
N TYR A 19 5.52 -1.27 -1.13
CA TYR A 19 5.35 -0.99 0.28
C TYR A 19 3.91 -0.58 0.52
N LEU A 20 3.26 -1.13 1.56
CA LEU A 20 1.92 -0.71 1.97
C LEU A 20 1.92 -0.28 3.43
N ASN A 21 2.08 1.02 3.64
CA ASN A 21 2.19 1.62 4.96
C ASN A 21 0.83 2.11 5.43
N VAL A 22 0.57 2.01 6.74
CA VAL A 22 -0.60 2.64 7.38
C VAL A 22 -0.13 3.87 8.15
N GLN A 23 -0.86 4.98 8.01
CA GLN A 23 -0.53 6.24 8.68
C GLN A 23 -1.75 6.86 9.36
N LYS A 24 -1.51 7.41 10.56
CA LYS A 24 -2.44 8.32 11.25
C LYS A 24 -2.12 9.74 10.80
N LEU A 25 -3.13 10.44 10.31
CA LEU A 25 -3.07 11.85 9.95
C LEU A 25 -3.81 12.65 11.04
N VAL A 26 -3.23 13.78 11.43
CA VAL A 26 -3.86 14.72 12.36
C VAL A 26 -3.87 16.07 11.68
N SER A 27 -5.07 16.60 11.41
CA SER A 27 -5.25 17.93 10.83
C SER A 27 -4.79 19.02 11.81
N LYS A 28 -4.64 20.25 11.31
CA LYS A 28 -4.32 21.42 12.16
C LYS A 28 -5.37 21.64 13.27
N GLU A 29 -6.62 21.24 13.02
CA GLU A 29 -7.75 21.36 13.95
C GLU A 29 -7.86 20.14 14.90
N GLY A 30 -6.93 19.18 14.81
CA GLY A 30 -6.91 18.00 15.68
C GLY A 30 -7.77 16.82 15.20
N HIS A 31 -8.50 16.96 14.09
CA HIS A 31 -9.22 15.84 13.48
C HIS A 31 -8.26 14.73 13.06
N VAL A 32 -8.57 13.50 13.49
CA VAL A 32 -7.80 12.31 13.17
C VAL A 32 -8.42 11.61 11.96
N SER A 33 -7.58 11.26 10.98
CA SER A 33 -7.93 10.38 9.87
C SER A 33 -6.82 9.36 9.64
N TYR A 34 -7.09 8.38 8.78
CA TYR A 34 -6.14 7.31 8.49
C TYR A 34 -6.03 7.10 6.98
N CYS A 35 -4.85 6.71 6.53
CA CYS A 35 -4.62 6.34 5.14
C CYS A 35 -3.71 5.12 5.04
N LEU A 36 -3.89 4.37 3.94
CA LEU A 36 -2.85 3.51 3.42
C LEU A 36 -2.04 4.27 2.37
N ILE A 37 -0.74 4.07 2.38
CA ILE A 37 0.21 4.63 1.42
C ILE A 37 0.81 3.45 0.68
N ALA A 38 0.47 3.33 -0.60
CA ALA A 38 1.11 2.37 -1.49
C ALA A 38 2.28 3.05 -2.20
N GLU A 39 3.47 2.50 -2.04
CA GLU A 39 4.66 2.93 -2.77
C GLU A 39 5.14 1.78 -3.65
N TYR A 40 5.22 2.02 -4.95
CA TYR A 40 5.84 1.11 -5.90
C TYR A 40 7.20 1.66 -6.29
N THR A 41 8.24 0.84 -6.22
CA THR A 41 9.60 1.23 -6.58
C THR A 41 10.24 0.15 -7.42
N ASP A 42 10.72 0.49 -8.61
CA ASP A 42 11.44 -0.45 -9.48
C ASP A 42 12.89 0.02 -9.66
N PHE A 43 13.82 -0.85 -9.26
CA PHE A 43 15.26 -0.61 -9.32
C PHE A 43 15.93 -1.24 -10.54
N SER A 44 15.16 -1.86 -11.45
CA SER A 44 15.73 -2.51 -12.63
C SER A 44 16.21 -1.49 -13.67
N ASP A 45 17.18 -1.89 -14.49
CA ASP A 45 17.67 -1.08 -15.63
C ASP A 45 16.59 -0.85 -16.70
N CYS A 46 15.52 -1.66 -16.66
CA CYS A 46 14.34 -1.57 -17.51
C CYS A 46 13.10 -1.20 -16.69
N ALA A 47 13.27 -0.30 -15.70
CA ALA A 47 12.21 0.10 -14.78
C ALA A 47 10.92 0.47 -15.52
N SER A 48 9.81 -0.14 -15.10
CA SER A 48 8.51 0.05 -15.76
C SER A 48 7.51 0.72 -14.82
N TRP A 49 7.03 1.89 -15.23
CA TRP A 49 5.97 2.59 -14.51
C TRP A 49 4.69 1.76 -14.52
N LEU A 50 4.04 1.62 -13.36
CA LEU A 50 2.65 1.16 -13.29
C LEU A 50 1.72 2.23 -13.82
N PHE A 51 2.03 3.50 -13.56
CA PHE A 51 1.14 4.65 -13.69
C PHE A 51 -0.15 4.44 -12.90
N ILE A 52 -0.04 4.42 -11.58
CA ILE A 52 -1.19 4.27 -10.68
C ILE A 52 -2.17 5.43 -10.94
N GLU A 53 -3.39 5.09 -11.37
CA GLU A 53 -4.43 6.08 -11.67
C GLU A 53 -5.29 6.38 -10.45
N SER A 54 -6.01 7.51 -10.51
CA SER A 54 -7.05 7.82 -9.56
C SER A 54 -8.23 6.84 -9.71
N GLY A 55 -9.00 6.66 -8.64
CA GLY A 55 -10.08 5.66 -8.60
C GLY A 55 -9.69 4.42 -7.80
N GLU A 56 -10.40 3.31 -8.03
CA GLU A 56 -10.21 2.04 -7.31
C GLU A 56 -8.96 1.30 -7.79
N SER A 57 -7.78 1.80 -7.42
CA SER A 57 -6.48 1.29 -7.87
C SER A 57 -5.74 0.41 -6.86
N LEU A 58 -6.25 0.28 -5.63
CA LEU A 58 -5.74 -0.65 -4.61
C LEU A 58 -6.84 -1.63 -4.20
N VAL A 59 -6.63 -2.92 -4.44
CA VAL A 59 -7.57 -3.98 -4.06
C VAL A 59 -6.89 -4.93 -3.08
N LEU A 60 -7.54 -5.16 -1.95
CA LEU A 60 -7.13 -6.14 -0.95
C LEU A 60 -8.10 -7.32 -0.96
N LEU A 61 -7.59 -8.54 -0.83
CA LEU A 61 -8.36 -9.71 -0.43
C LEU A 61 -7.94 -10.08 0.98
N VAL A 62 -8.78 -9.76 1.95
CA VAL A 62 -8.55 -9.99 3.38
C VAL A 62 -9.34 -11.22 3.79
N ASP A 63 -8.67 -12.35 4.04
CA ASP A 63 -9.29 -13.67 4.24
C ASP A 63 -10.35 -14.00 3.16
N GLY A 64 -10.04 -13.66 1.91
CA GLY A 64 -10.94 -13.85 0.75
C GLY A 64 -12.00 -12.77 0.57
N LYS A 65 -12.21 -11.87 1.54
CA LYS A 65 -13.12 -10.73 1.39
C LYS A 65 -12.46 -9.60 0.60
N ARG A 66 -13.10 -9.19 -0.49
CA ARG A 66 -12.64 -8.07 -1.33
C ARG A 66 -12.86 -6.73 -0.62
N VAL A 67 -11.82 -5.92 -0.58
CA VAL A 67 -11.85 -4.51 -0.20
C VAL A 67 -11.19 -3.70 -1.32
N GLY A 68 -11.99 -2.96 -2.07
CA GLY A 68 -11.49 -1.99 -3.04
C GLY A 68 -11.31 -0.63 -2.37
N LEU A 69 -10.16 0.00 -2.59
CA LEU A 69 -9.81 1.31 -2.04
C LEU A 69 -9.60 2.29 -3.18
N THR A 70 -10.24 3.46 -3.04
CA THR A 70 -10.11 4.56 -3.98
C THR A 70 -9.05 5.55 -3.48
N GLY A 71 -8.18 6.00 -4.38
CA GLY A 71 -7.15 6.99 -4.10
C GLY A 71 -6.98 7.98 -5.24
N ASP A 72 -6.12 8.98 -5.02
CA ASP A 72 -5.84 10.05 -6.00
C ASP A 72 -4.86 9.62 -7.11
N GLY A 73 -4.37 8.38 -7.07
CA GLY A 73 -3.34 7.87 -7.97
C GLY A 73 -1.95 8.44 -7.64
N SER A 74 -0.99 8.19 -8.55
CA SER A 74 0.40 8.59 -8.37
C SER A 74 0.82 9.82 -9.17
N TRP A 75 -0.06 10.44 -9.95
CA TRP A 75 0.32 11.49 -10.93
C TRP A 75 1.24 12.58 -10.36
N ASN A 76 0.90 13.12 -9.18
CA ASN A 76 1.66 14.18 -8.52
C ASN A 76 2.88 13.67 -7.71
N ASN A 77 3.08 12.34 -7.65
CA ASN A 77 4.01 11.66 -6.74
C ASN A 77 4.75 10.53 -7.47
N ARG A 78 5.31 10.88 -8.62
CA ARG A 78 6.20 10.05 -9.43
C ARG A 78 7.59 10.65 -9.40
N ASN A 79 8.60 9.82 -9.15
CA ASN A 79 9.98 10.27 -9.09
C ASN A 79 10.89 9.35 -9.90
N VAL A 80 11.86 9.95 -10.59
CA VAL A 80 13.04 9.23 -11.08
C VAL A 80 14.13 9.41 -10.03
N LEU A 81 14.59 8.29 -9.48
CA LEU A 81 15.64 8.24 -8.48
C LEU A 81 17.02 8.14 -9.15
N TYR A 82 18.08 8.32 -8.36
CA TYR A 82 19.45 8.16 -8.83
C TYR A 82 19.67 6.76 -9.42
N GLY A 83 20.32 6.68 -10.60
CA GLY A 83 20.55 5.42 -11.30
C GLY A 83 19.41 4.97 -12.22
N GLY A 84 18.38 5.81 -12.45
CA GLY A 84 17.30 5.51 -13.40
C GLY A 84 16.16 4.67 -12.81
N SER A 85 16.25 4.30 -11.52
CA SER A 85 15.15 3.69 -10.79
C SER A 85 13.96 4.64 -10.69
N ILE A 86 12.76 4.10 -10.54
CA ILE A 86 11.52 4.90 -10.46
C ILE A 86 10.78 4.63 -9.16
N SER A 87 10.02 5.60 -8.69
CA SER A 87 9.04 5.39 -7.63
C SER A 87 7.71 6.08 -7.90
N GLU A 88 6.63 5.44 -7.47
CA GLU A 88 5.26 5.93 -7.51
C GLU A 88 4.63 5.81 -6.13
N THR A 89 4.03 6.88 -5.63
CA THR A 89 3.28 6.84 -4.36
C THR A 89 1.83 7.22 -4.59
N ALA A 90 0.91 6.47 -3.98
CA ALA A 90 -0.51 6.76 -3.96
C ALA A 90 -1.08 6.63 -2.54
N TRP A 91 -2.05 7.48 -2.21
CA TRP A 91 -2.68 7.55 -0.88
C TRP A 91 -4.14 7.12 -0.97
N TYR A 92 -4.56 6.32 -0.01
CA TYR A 92 -5.89 5.72 0.06
C TYR A 92 -6.48 6.01 1.44
N PRO A 93 -7.42 6.95 1.56
CA PRO A 93 -8.18 7.14 2.79
C PRO A 93 -8.84 5.84 3.23
N ILE A 94 -8.77 5.52 4.52
CA ILE A 94 -9.29 4.24 5.03
C ILE A 94 -9.90 4.41 6.41
N ASN A 95 -10.89 3.58 6.72
CA ASN A 95 -11.53 3.57 8.04
C ASN A 95 -10.76 2.70 9.05
N PRO A 96 -10.89 2.98 10.36
CA PRO A 96 -10.30 2.16 11.41
C PRO A 96 -10.70 0.69 11.35
N GLU A 97 -11.93 0.39 10.92
CA GLU A 97 -12.48 -0.97 10.89
C GLU A 97 -11.75 -1.84 9.87
N ILE A 98 -11.42 -1.33 8.68
CA ILE A 98 -10.63 -2.07 7.70
C ILE A 98 -9.20 -2.27 8.21
N ILE A 99 -8.60 -1.29 8.89
CA ILE A 99 -7.26 -1.46 9.49
C ILE A 99 -7.28 -2.61 10.52
N ARG A 100 -8.31 -2.66 11.37
CA ARG A 100 -8.51 -3.77 12.33
C ARG A 100 -8.74 -5.10 11.63
N MET A 101 -9.49 -5.10 10.54
CA MET A 101 -9.74 -6.29 9.75
C MET A 101 -8.43 -6.83 9.15
N ILE A 102 -7.59 -5.97 8.57
CA ILE A 102 -6.27 -6.32 8.04
C ILE A 102 -5.35 -6.86 9.15
N SER A 103 -5.31 -6.20 10.32
CA SER A 103 -4.39 -6.58 11.40
C SER A 103 -4.70 -7.97 12.01
N ASN A 104 -5.97 -8.38 11.96
CA ASN A 104 -6.45 -9.64 12.52
C ASN A 104 -6.62 -10.76 11.48
N ALA A 105 -6.42 -10.47 10.20
CA ALA A 105 -6.56 -11.44 9.14
C ALA A 105 -5.48 -12.53 9.19
N LYS A 106 -5.79 -13.69 8.62
CA LYS A 106 -4.82 -14.78 8.41
C LYS A 106 -4.04 -14.59 7.12
N GLU A 107 -4.71 -14.07 6.08
CA GLU A 107 -4.13 -13.81 4.77
C GLU A 107 -4.59 -12.45 4.23
N VAL A 108 -3.67 -11.70 3.64
CA VAL A 108 -3.97 -10.48 2.88
C VAL A 108 -3.22 -10.53 1.57
N LYS A 109 -3.97 -10.61 0.46
CA LYS A 109 -3.44 -10.42 -0.90
C LYS A 109 -3.70 -9.00 -1.33
N VAL A 110 -2.75 -8.43 -2.06
CA VAL A 110 -2.75 -7.04 -2.50
C VAL A 110 -2.63 -7.03 -4.01
N LYS A 111 -3.48 -6.27 -4.68
CA LYS A 111 -3.35 -5.93 -6.10
C LYS A 111 -3.30 -4.41 -6.22
N LEU A 112 -2.19 -3.89 -6.73
CA LEU A 112 -2.02 -2.48 -7.06
C LEU A 112 -2.09 -2.34 -8.58
N ILE A 113 -2.98 -1.48 -9.05
CA ILE A 113 -3.38 -1.37 -10.45
C ILE A 113 -2.94 0.00 -10.97
N GLY A 114 -2.23 0.02 -12.08
CA GLY A 114 -2.01 1.22 -12.87
C GLY A 114 -2.48 1.03 -14.31
N SER A 115 -2.36 2.08 -15.13
CA SER A 115 -2.83 2.03 -16.52
C SER A 115 -1.96 1.17 -17.42
N ASN A 116 -0.67 1.00 -17.10
CA ASN A 116 0.22 0.12 -17.87
C ASN A 116 0.08 -1.36 -17.49
N SER A 117 -0.03 -1.64 -16.19
CA SER A 117 0.01 -3.00 -15.64
C SER A 117 -0.53 -3.04 -14.21
N PHE A 118 -0.50 -4.22 -13.60
CA PHE A 118 -0.78 -4.37 -12.18
C PHE A 118 0.27 -5.28 -11.53
N VAL A 119 0.44 -5.11 -10.22
CA VAL A 119 1.30 -5.96 -9.41
C VAL A 119 0.49 -6.66 -8.33
N GLN A 120 0.84 -7.91 -8.06
CA GLN A 120 0.21 -8.72 -7.01
C GLN A 120 1.21 -9.07 -5.93
N ARG A 121 0.83 -8.84 -4.69
CA ARG A 121 1.67 -9.05 -3.51
C ARG A 121 0.86 -9.65 -2.38
N TYR A 122 1.53 -10.01 -1.29
CA TYR A 122 0.87 -10.51 -0.09
C TYR A 122 1.55 -9.97 1.17
N PHE A 123 0.81 -9.97 2.27
CA PHE A 123 1.34 -9.63 3.58
C PHE A 123 2.24 -10.76 4.09
N THR A 124 3.46 -10.39 4.46
CA THR A 124 4.34 -11.21 5.27
C THR A 124 3.98 -11.08 6.75
N GLN A 125 4.54 -11.95 7.59
CA GLN A 125 4.39 -11.84 9.04
C GLN A 125 4.81 -10.46 9.59
N THR A 126 5.85 -9.86 9.00
CA THR A 126 6.31 -8.52 9.37
C THR A 126 5.22 -7.47 9.12
N ASN A 127 4.52 -7.53 7.98
CA ASN A 127 3.44 -6.61 7.67
C ASN A 127 2.30 -6.73 8.69
N PHE A 128 1.88 -7.96 9.01
CA PHE A 128 0.85 -8.20 10.04
C PHE A 128 1.26 -7.64 11.41
N ASN A 129 2.51 -7.89 11.82
CA ASN A 129 3.01 -7.39 13.10
C ASN A 129 3.01 -5.85 13.15
N ASN A 130 3.37 -5.19 12.05
CA ASN A 130 3.38 -3.73 11.97
C ASN A 130 1.95 -3.15 11.99
N PHE A 131 1.00 -3.77 11.31
CA PHE A 131 -0.42 -3.37 11.38
C PHE A 131 -1.01 -3.56 12.78
N ARG A 132 -0.70 -4.67 13.47
CA ARG A 132 -1.14 -4.87 14.88
C ARG A 132 -0.58 -3.80 15.81
N LYS A 133 0.72 -3.51 15.71
CA LYS A 133 1.36 -2.42 16.48
C LYS A 133 0.71 -1.07 16.21
N PHE A 134 0.36 -0.79 14.95
CA PHE A 134 -0.34 0.44 14.59
C PHE A 134 -1.71 0.53 15.26
N VAL A 135 -2.48 -0.56 15.22
CA VAL A 135 -3.79 -0.65 15.87
C VAL A 135 -3.70 -0.41 17.37
N GLU A 136 -2.75 -1.05 18.04
CA GLU A 136 -2.52 -0.91 19.49
C GLU A 136 -2.12 0.53 19.89
N SER A 137 -1.36 1.21 19.03
CA SER A 137 -0.79 2.53 19.34
C SER A 137 -1.72 3.69 18.97
N TYR A 138 -2.54 3.54 17.92
CA TYR A 138 -3.16 4.69 17.26
C TYR A 138 -4.66 4.58 17.03
N LEU A 139 -5.28 3.42 17.22
CA LEU A 139 -6.73 3.28 17.09
C LEU A 139 -7.41 3.26 18.48
N PRO A 140 -8.51 4.01 18.68
CA PRO A 140 -9.31 3.93 19.90
C PRO A 140 -9.80 2.50 20.13
N ARG A 141 -9.83 2.00 21.37
CA ARG A 141 -10.36 0.66 21.67
C ARG A 141 -11.78 0.53 21.08
N ALA A 142 -12.02 -0.60 20.40
CA ALA A 142 -13.32 -0.94 19.85
C ALA A 142 -14.30 -1.27 20.99
#